data_AF-A0A9B0WHL2-F1
#
_entry.id   AF-A0A9B0WHL2-F1
#
_cell.length_a   1.000
_cell.length_b   1.000
_cell.length_c   1.000
_cell.angle_alpha   90.00
_cell.angle_beta   90.00
_cell.angle_gamma   90.00
#
_symmetry.space_group_name_H-M   'P 1'
#
loop_
_entity.id
_entity.type
_entity.pdbx_description
1 polymer ?
#
loop_
_entity_poly.entity_id
_entity_poly.type
_entity_poly.pdbx_seq_one_letter_code
_entity_poly.pdbx_strand_id
1 'polypeptide(L)'
;MDQKKKRILGQSLPIPTFQSRKKRTPMMSFFSKVSGKLRLQNRESLKKVIFIFAERAQDSSAKKRHMAMKGLGTLTCESPNKVKKYKKMVLGLLVHGLYDPVSSDVIHESMKILSIFLGKIQGKGLGSFFIDITLQTRTLLDDACKTTLQACSPYLRLRKEYSFQSEEEQRNPKLCRQLSHYHPELLQFFYANKIM
;
A
#
# COMPACT_ATOMS: atom_id res chain seq x y z
N MET A 1 2.43 -73.94 -79.85
CA MET A 1 1.00 -74.00 -79.51
C MET A 1 0.89 -73.65 -78.03
N ASP A 2 0.76 -72.35 -77.69
CA ASP A 2 -0.51 -71.62 -77.39
C ASP A 2 -1.03 -71.93 -75.96
N GLN A 3 -1.64 -71.05 -75.14
CA GLN A 3 -1.77 -69.60 -74.95
C GLN A 3 -2.72 -69.45 -73.73
N LYS A 4 -2.72 -68.29 -73.04
CA LYS A 4 -3.83 -67.75 -72.19
C LYS A 4 -4.08 -68.45 -70.83
N LYS A 5 -4.57 -67.81 -69.76
CA LYS A 5 -5.57 -66.73 -69.59
C LYS A 5 -5.47 -66.27 -68.10
N LYS A 6 -5.05 -65.06 -67.71
CA LYS A 6 -5.77 -63.78 -67.46
C LYS A 6 -7.26 -63.77 -67.02
N ARG A 7 -7.50 -62.96 -65.97
CA ARG A 7 -8.61 -62.02 -65.64
C ARG A 7 -9.80 -62.52 -64.79
N ILE A 8 -10.02 -61.95 -63.59
CA ILE A 8 -10.80 -60.74 -63.18
C ILE A 8 -12.32 -60.91 -63.36
N LEU A 9 -13.10 -60.81 -62.27
CA LEU A 9 -14.20 -59.82 -62.06
C LEU A 9 -15.00 -60.11 -60.77
N GLY A 10 -15.14 -59.08 -59.94
CA GLY A 10 -16.07 -59.03 -58.81
C GLY A 10 -16.05 -57.61 -58.24
N GLN A 11 -16.82 -56.71 -58.86
CA GLN A 11 -16.94 -55.29 -58.54
C GLN A 11 -17.69 -55.04 -57.21
N SER A 12 -17.27 -54.01 -56.47
CA SER A 12 -18.17 -53.13 -55.72
C SER A 12 -17.73 -51.67 -55.92
N LEU A 13 -18.72 -50.77 -56.01
CA LEU A 13 -18.67 -49.37 -56.43
C LEU A 13 -17.90 -48.44 -55.46
N PRO A 14 -17.53 -47.20 -55.89
CA PRO A 14 -16.58 -46.32 -55.20
C PRO A 14 -17.26 -45.47 -54.11
N ILE A 15 -16.57 -45.31 -52.98
CA ILE A 15 -16.89 -44.30 -51.95
C ILE A 15 -15.77 -43.24 -51.95
N PRO A 16 -16.08 -41.93 -52.02
CA PRO A 16 -15.07 -40.88 -52.01
C PRO A 16 -14.33 -40.85 -50.67
N THR A 17 -13.01 -40.89 -50.72
CA THR A 17 -12.15 -40.64 -49.56
C THR A 17 -12.23 -39.18 -49.14
N PHE A 18 -13.16 -38.87 -48.23
CA PHE A 18 -13.13 -37.61 -47.49
C PHE A 18 -11.95 -37.63 -46.51
N GLN A 19 -10.78 -37.18 -46.95
CA GLN A 19 -9.68 -36.81 -46.06
C GLN A 19 -10.06 -35.56 -45.28
N SER A 20 -10.79 -35.73 -44.17
CA SER A 20 -10.91 -34.65 -43.18
C SER A 20 -9.64 -34.64 -42.31
N ARG A 21 -8.60 -33.94 -42.78
CA ARG A 21 -7.55 -33.43 -41.88
C ARG A 21 -8.21 -32.46 -40.91
N LYS A 22 -8.74 -32.96 -39.79
CA LYS A 22 -9.12 -32.10 -38.65
C LYS A 22 -7.83 -31.50 -38.09
N LYS A 23 -7.44 -30.33 -38.61
CA LYS A 23 -6.56 -29.39 -37.92
C LYS A 23 -7.27 -29.06 -36.60
N ARG A 24 -6.89 -29.74 -35.52
CA ARG A 24 -7.22 -29.31 -34.15
C ARG A 24 -6.48 -27.99 -33.94
N THR A 25 -7.15 -26.88 -34.25
CA THR A 25 -6.74 -25.57 -33.78
C THR A 25 -6.70 -25.65 -32.25
N PRO A 26 -5.59 -25.31 -31.57
CA PRO A 26 -5.54 -25.40 -30.12
C PRO A 26 -6.53 -24.40 -29.54
N MET A 27 -7.54 -24.90 -28.85
CA MET A 27 -8.57 -24.09 -28.17
C MET A 27 -7.96 -23.13 -27.12
N MET A 28 -6.68 -23.33 -26.75
CA MET A 28 -5.86 -22.42 -25.95
C MET A 28 -5.63 -21.02 -26.59
N SER A 29 -5.75 -20.87 -27.91
CA SER A 29 -5.57 -19.57 -28.58
C SER A 29 -6.80 -18.64 -28.47
N PHE A 30 -7.99 -19.18 -28.19
CA PHE A 30 -9.19 -18.39 -27.94
C PHE A 30 -9.25 -17.89 -26.49
N PHE A 31 -8.86 -18.74 -25.53
CA PHE A 31 -8.81 -18.33 -24.12
C PHE A 31 -7.77 -17.25 -23.84
N SER A 32 -6.65 -17.21 -24.57
CA SER A 32 -5.65 -16.13 -24.44
C SER A 32 -6.15 -14.78 -24.97
N LYS A 33 -6.97 -14.76 -26.03
CA LYS A 33 -7.60 -13.54 -26.57
C LYS A 33 -8.68 -12.96 -25.65
N VAL A 34 -9.53 -13.81 -25.07
CA VAL A 34 -10.60 -13.37 -24.15
C VAL A 34 -10.04 -13.02 -22.77
N SER A 35 -9.04 -13.76 -22.28
CA SER A 35 -8.33 -13.46 -21.02
C SER A 35 -7.56 -12.14 -21.10
N GLY A 36 -6.93 -11.82 -22.23
CA GLY A 36 -6.28 -10.53 -22.46
C GLY A 36 -7.26 -9.35 -22.36
N LYS A 37 -8.42 -9.47 -23.01
CA LYS A 37 -9.47 -8.44 -23.02
C LYS A 37 -10.08 -8.23 -21.63
N LEU A 38 -10.33 -9.32 -20.89
CA LEU A 38 -10.84 -9.29 -19.51
C LEU A 38 -9.82 -8.70 -18.51
N ARG A 39 -8.51 -8.99 -18.69
CA ARG A 39 -7.43 -8.43 -17.87
C ARG A 39 -7.25 -6.93 -18.10
N LEU A 40 -7.43 -6.46 -19.34
CA LEU A 40 -7.37 -5.04 -19.68
C LEU A 40 -8.59 -4.28 -19.18
N GLN A 41 -9.80 -4.83 -19.35
CA GLN A 41 -11.03 -4.24 -18.83
C GLN A 41 -10.98 -4.10 -17.29
N ASN A 42 -10.47 -5.13 -16.59
CA ASN A 42 -10.26 -5.07 -15.15
C ASN A 42 -9.15 -4.11 -14.71
N ARG A 43 -8.18 -3.84 -15.60
CA ARG A 43 -7.09 -2.88 -15.34
C ARG A 43 -7.64 -1.45 -15.46
N GLU A 44 -8.40 -1.18 -16.51
CA GLU A 44 -9.07 0.11 -16.73
C GLU A 44 -10.13 0.39 -15.67
N SER A 45 -10.89 -0.63 -15.24
CA SER A 45 -11.85 -0.46 -14.13
C SER A 45 -11.14 -0.07 -12.83
N LEU A 46 -10.01 -0.71 -12.49
CA LEU A 46 -9.26 -0.37 -11.28
C LEU A 46 -8.71 1.06 -11.30
N LYS A 47 -8.18 1.51 -12.44
CA LYS A 47 -7.70 2.88 -12.61
C LYS A 47 -8.84 3.89 -12.42
N LYS A 48 -10.03 3.61 -12.97
CA LYS A 48 -11.22 4.45 -12.81
C LYS A 48 -11.65 4.53 -11.34
N VAL A 49 -11.65 3.41 -10.62
CA VAL A 49 -12.00 3.39 -9.19
C VAL A 49 -11.01 4.22 -8.35
N ILE A 50 -9.71 4.09 -8.60
CA ILE A 50 -8.69 4.92 -7.93
C ILE A 50 -8.91 6.41 -8.24
N PHE A 51 -9.29 6.75 -9.47
CA PHE A 51 -9.60 8.12 -9.85
C PHE A 51 -10.84 8.66 -9.12
N ILE A 52 -11.91 7.87 -8.99
CA ILE A 52 -13.09 8.24 -8.21
C ILE A 52 -12.68 8.53 -6.76
N PHE A 53 -11.81 7.72 -6.15
CA PHE A 53 -11.29 8.02 -4.82
C PHE A 53 -10.47 9.31 -4.79
N ALA A 54 -9.71 9.63 -5.84
CA ALA A 54 -8.92 10.86 -5.92
C ALA A 54 -9.81 12.11 -5.98
N GLU A 55 -10.93 12.04 -6.69
CA GLU A 55 -11.91 13.12 -6.70
C GLU A 55 -12.57 13.26 -5.32
N ARG A 56 -12.98 12.15 -4.70
CA ARG A 56 -13.62 12.19 -3.37
C ARG A 56 -12.68 12.57 -2.23
N ALA A 57 -11.38 12.34 -2.41
CA ALA A 57 -10.34 12.78 -1.48
C ALA A 57 -10.19 14.31 -1.42
N GLN A 58 -10.71 15.04 -2.41
CA GLN A 58 -10.68 16.50 -2.47
C GLN A 58 -12.03 17.14 -2.10
N ASP A 59 -13.00 16.34 -1.63
CA ASP A 59 -14.31 16.85 -1.25
C ASP A 59 -14.21 17.77 -0.01
N SER A 60 -15.06 18.79 0.04
CA SER A 60 -15.12 19.71 1.17
C SER A 60 -15.51 19.00 2.48
N SER A 61 -16.27 17.91 2.40
CA SER A 61 -16.66 17.11 3.56
C SER A 61 -15.56 16.15 3.99
N ALA A 62 -15.05 16.34 5.21
CA ALA A 62 -14.10 15.43 5.85
C ALA A 62 -14.59 13.96 5.85
N LYS A 63 -15.88 13.74 6.11
CA LYS A 63 -16.48 12.39 6.10
C LYS A 63 -16.32 11.71 4.75
N LYS A 64 -16.51 12.43 3.64
CA LYS A 64 -16.34 11.86 2.30
C LYS A 64 -14.87 11.60 1.97
N ARG A 65 -13.96 12.50 2.37
CA ARG A 65 -12.51 12.29 2.23
C ARG A 65 -12.06 11.04 3.00
N HIS A 66 -12.53 10.87 4.23
CA HIS A 66 -12.23 9.68 5.05
C HIS A 66 -12.78 8.41 4.39
N MET A 67 -14.02 8.43 3.90
CA MET A 67 -14.60 7.29 3.17
C MET A 67 -13.82 6.95 1.89
N ALA A 68 -13.27 7.96 1.20
CA ALA A 68 -12.41 7.75 0.04
C ALA A 68 -11.11 7.04 0.44
N MET A 69 -10.47 7.48 1.52
CA MET A 69 -9.27 6.82 2.04
C MET A 69 -9.57 5.38 2.46
N LYS A 70 -10.64 5.17 3.24
CA LYS A 70 -11.07 3.84 3.66
C LYS A 70 -11.34 2.90 2.48
N GLY A 71 -12.02 3.39 1.44
CA GLY A 71 -12.26 2.64 0.21
C GLY A 71 -10.98 2.34 -0.59
N LEU A 72 -10.00 3.26 -0.58
CA LEU A 72 -8.67 2.97 -1.13
C LEU A 72 -7.96 1.88 -0.32
N GLY A 73 -8.12 1.90 1.01
CA GLY A 73 -7.60 0.90 1.93
C GLY A 73 -8.12 -0.52 1.63
N THR A 74 -9.43 -0.68 1.52
CA THR A 74 -10.04 -1.98 1.16
C THR A 74 -9.49 -2.49 -0.16
N LEU A 75 -9.39 -1.61 -1.16
CA LEU A 75 -8.86 -1.93 -2.47
C LEU A 75 -7.41 -2.43 -2.42
N THR A 76 -6.56 -1.77 -1.62
CA THR A 76 -5.14 -2.16 -1.42
C THR A 76 -5.00 -3.52 -0.74
N CYS A 77 -5.93 -3.86 0.16
CA CYS A 77 -5.95 -5.14 0.87
C CYS A 77 -6.49 -6.29 0.01
N GLU A 78 -7.58 -6.06 -0.73
CA GLU A 78 -8.25 -7.07 -1.56
C GLU A 78 -7.44 -7.45 -2.79
N SER A 79 -6.74 -6.48 -3.40
CA SER A 79 -6.09 -6.70 -4.70
C SER A 79 -4.67 -6.12 -4.81
N PRO A 80 -3.77 -6.42 -3.85
CA PRO A 80 -2.47 -5.77 -3.72
C PRO A 80 -1.61 -5.87 -4.99
N ASN A 81 -1.61 -7.03 -5.66
CA ASN A 81 -0.81 -7.24 -6.88
C ASN A 81 -1.27 -6.38 -8.06
N LYS A 82 -2.57 -6.04 -8.13
CA LYS A 82 -3.12 -5.17 -9.17
C LYS A 82 -2.85 -3.70 -8.84
N VAL A 83 -3.05 -3.32 -7.57
CA VAL A 83 -2.87 -1.95 -7.08
C VAL A 83 -1.40 -1.50 -7.15
N LYS A 84 -0.44 -2.42 -6.99
CA LYS A 84 1.01 -2.15 -7.20
C LYS A 84 1.34 -1.48 -8.54
N LYS A 85 0.60 -1.80 -9.60
CA LYS A 85 0.79 -1.18 -10.93
C LYS A 85 0.45 0.31 -10.94
N TYR A 86 -0.37 0.74 -9.98
CA TYR A 86 -0.83 2.11 -9.79
C TYR A 86 -0.16 2.80 -8.60
N LYS A 87 1.03 2.32 -8.19
CA LYS A 87 1.74 2.82 -7.00
C LYS A 87 1.82 4.34 -6.91
N LYS A 88 2.10 5.03 -8.01
CA LYS A 88 2.25 6.49 -8.00
C LYS A 88 0.94 7.20 -7.65
N MET A 89 -0.19 6.73 -8.20
CA MET A 89 -1.50 7.29 -7.89
C MET A 89 -1.86 7.01 -6.43
N VAL A 90 -1.70 5.76 -6.00
CA VAL A 90 -2.01 5.34 -4.62
C VAL A 90 -1.18 6.12 -3.60
N LEU A 91 0.13 6.25 -3.83
CA LEU A 91 1.00 7.04 -2.96
C LEU A 91 0.60 8.52 -2.97
N GLY A 92 0.30 9.11 -4.14
CA GLY A 92 -0.16 10.50 -4.20
C GLY A 92 -1.45 10.76 -3.41
N LEU A 93 -2.42 9.85 -3.51
CA LEU A 93 -3.65 9.89 -2.71
C LEU A 93 -3.38 9.78 -1.21
N LEU A 94 -2.53 8.84 -0.80
CA LEU A 94 -2.22 8.61 0.62
C LEU A 94 -1.46 9.78 1.21
N VAL A 95 -0.46 10.30 0.50
CA VAL A 95 0.27 11.51 0.88
C VAL A 95 -0.68 12.69 1.00
N HIS A 96 -1.57 12.90 0.02
CA HIS A 96 -2.61 13.94 0.12
C HIS A 96 -3.45 13.80 1.39
N GLY A 97 -3.87 12.57 1.75
CA GLY A 97 -4.61 12.34 2.99
C GLY A 97 -3.80 12.54 4.28
N LEU A 98 -2.46 12.37 4.24
CA LEU A 98 -1.61 12.71 5.38
C LEU A 98 -1.55 14.23 5.64
N TYR A 99 -1.73 15.04 4.60
CA TYR A 99 -1.78 16.51 4.67
C TYR A 99 -3.21 17.04 4.85
N ASP A 100 -4.18 16.22 5.26
CA ASP A 100 -5.55 16.71 5.47
C ASP A 100 -5.56 17.82 6.53
N PRO A 101 -6.07 19.02 6.20
CA PRO A 101 -5.94 20.18 7.07
C PRO A 101 -6.88 20.16 8.28
N VAL A 102 -7.91 19.31 8.28
CA VAL A 102 -9.05 19.43 9.20
C VAL A 102 -9.35 18.14 9.96
N SER A 103 -9.06 16.96 9.37
CA SER A 103 -9.58 15.69 9.87
C SER A 103 -8.49 14.70 10.26
N SER A 104 -8.35 14.49 11.57
CA SER A 104 -7.51 13.42 12.13
C SER A 104 -7.94 12.03 11.67
N ASP A 105 -9.23 11.80 11.42
CA ASP A 105 -9.75 10.53 10.87
C ASP A 105 -9.20 10.24 9.47
N VAL A 106 -9.06 11.27 8.63
CA VAL A 106 -8.45 11.13 7.30
C VAL A 106 -6.97 10.82 7.45
N ILE A 107 -6.25 11.61 8.25
CA ILE A 107 -4.80 11.42 8.48
C ILE A 107 -4.51 10.02 9.00
N HIS A 108 -5.24 9.57 10.03
CA HIS A 108 -5.02 8.27 10.66
C HIS A 108 -5.32 7.11 9.68
N GLU A 109 -6.42 7.18 8.94
CA GLU A 109 -6.75 6.15 7.94
C GLU A 109 -5.70 6.12 6.82
N SER A 110 -5.29 7.29 6.32
CA SER A 110 -4.22 7.41 5.32
C SER A 110 -2.90 6.84 5.81
N MET A 111 -2.51 7.13 7.06
CA MET A 111 -1.28 6.62 7.66
C MET A 111 -1.29 5.10 7.84
N LYS A 112 -2.44 4.56 8.28
CA LYS A 112 -2.66 3.12 8.41
C LYS A 112 -2.52 2.41 7.05
N ILE A 113 -3.19 2.92 6.03
CA ILE A 113 -3.16 2.33 4.68
C ILE A 113 -1.77 2.49 4.07
N LEU A 114 -1.11 3.63 4.27
CA LEU A 114 0.26 3.86 3.81
C LEU A 114 1.23 2.84 4.39
N SER A 115 1.15 2.57 5.70
CA SER A 115 1.97 1.57 6.37
C SER A 115 1.80 0.18 5.73
N ILE A 116 0.56 -0.24 5.49
CA ILE A 116 0.25 -1.51 4.82
C ILE A 116 0.82 -1.51 3.40
N PHE A 117 0.57 -0.44 2.63
CA PHE A 117 0.96 -0.35 1.24
C PHE A 117 2.47 -0.34 1.06
N LEU A 118 3.19 0.41 1.89
CA LEU A 118 4.66 0.43 1.95
C LEU A 118 5.23 -0.97 2.22
N GLY A 119 4.64 -1.71 3.17
CA GLY A 119 4.98 -3.10 3.42
C GLY A 119 4.77 -3.99 2.20
N LYS A 120 3.64 -3.83 1.48
CA LYS A 120 3.38 -4.60 0.24
C LYS A 120 4.37 -4.28 -0.87
N ILE A 121 4.78 -3.02 -1.05
CA ILE A 121 5.76 -2.62 -2.07
C ILE A 121 7.22 -2.75 -1.61
N GLN A 122 7.46 -3.24 -0.39
CA GLN A 122 8.78 -3.35 0.24
C GLN A 122 9.56 -2.02 0.25
N GLY A 123 8.85 -0.89 0.34
CA GLY A 123 9.46 0.44 0.25
C GLY A 123 10.17 0.76 -1.08
N LYS A 124 10.03 -0.07 -2.13
CA LYS A 124 10.76 0.11 -3.39
C LYS A 124 10.09 1.14 -4.30
N GLY A 125 10.91 2.02 -4.88
CA GLY A 125 10.50 2.92 -5.95
C GLY A 125 9.45 3.95 -5.51
N LEU A 126 9.66 4.55 -4.33
CA LEU A 126 8.88 5.67 -3.80
C LEU A 126 9.16 6.96 -4.57
N GLY A 127 10.41 7.20 -4.99
CA GLY A 127 10.78 8.43 -5.68
C GLY A 127 10.63 9.66 -4.77
N SER A 128 10.12 10.76 -5.30
CA SER A 128 9.91 12.01 -4.56
C SER A 128 8.96 11.85 -3.36
N PHE A 129 8.01 10.90 -3.42
CA PHE A 129 7.10 10.64 -2.32
C PHE A 129 7.81 10.25 -1.02
N PHE A 130 9.04 9.73 -1.09
CA PHE A 130 9.80 9.44 0.13
C PHE A 130 9.98 10.68 1.00
N ILE A 131 10.31 11.82 0.39
CA ILE A 131 10.51 13.09 1.10
C ILE A 131 9.20 13.53 1.73
N ASP A 132 8.10 13.53 0.96
CA ASP A 132 6.79 13.96 1.45
C ASP A 132 6.29 13.08 2.60
N ILE A 133 6.45 11.76 2.48
CA ILE A 133 6.06 10.78 3.52
C ILE A 133 6.89 10.98 4.78
N THR A 134 8.21 11.07 4.65
CA THR A 134 9.12 11.23 5.80
C THR A 134 8.88 12.55 6.51
N LEU A 135 8.74 13.65 5.76
CA LEU A 135 8.45 14.97 6.31
C LEU A 135 7.14 14.94 7.09
N GLN A 136 6.05 14.47 6.47
CA GLN A 136 4.74 14.51 7.10
C GLN A 136 4.63 13.54 8.29
N THR A 137 5.22 12.35 8.19
CA THR A 137 5.23 11.39 9.31
C THR A 137 5.99 11.96 10.51
N ARG A 138 7.10 12.66 10.26
CA ARG A 138 7.86 13.33 11.33
C ARG A 138 7.03 14.41 12.02
N THR A 139 6.41 15.29 11.25
CA THR A 139 5.54 16.35 11.81
C THR A 139 4.43 15.76 12.67
N LEU A 140 3.73 14.73 12.17
CA LEU A 140 2.67 14.06 12.91
C LEU A 140 3.17 13.40 14.21
N LEU A 141 4.37 12.83 14.18
CA LEU A 141 4.98 12.24 15.38
C LEU A 141 5.40 13.31 16.39
N ASP A 142 6.03 14.40 15.94
CA ASP A 142 6.46 15.51 16.78
C ASP A 142 5.23 16.15 17.49
N ASP A 143 4.14 16.37 16.76
CA ASP A 143 2.88 16.88 17.31
C ASP A 143 2.24 15.93 18.32
N ALA A 144 2.22 14.63 18.02
CA ALA A 144 1.70 13.61 18.93
C ALA A 144 2.54 13.51 20.21
N CYS A 145 3.87 13.56 20.09
CA CYS A 145 4.79 13.56 21.22
C CYS A 145 4.59 14.80 22.11
N LYS A 146 4.49 15.98 21.51
CA LYS A 146 4.22 17.23 22.23
C LYS A 146 2.89 17.19 22.97
N THR A 147 1.83 16.72 22.30
CA THR A 147 0.49 16.58 22.88
C THR A 147 0.49 15.60 24.05
N THR A 148 1.17 14.46 23.88
CA THR A 148 1.30 13.44 24.92
C THR A 148 2.07 13.99 26.12
N LEU A 149 3.19 14.70 25.88
CA LEU A 149 3.96 15.32 26.95
C LEU A 149 3.14 16.35 27.73
N GLN A 150 2.35 17.18 27.04
CA GLN A 150 1.46 18.14 27.68
C GLN A 150 0.38 17.45 28.53
N ALA A 151 -0.25 16.40 27.99
CA ALA A 151 -1.28 15.63 28.69
C ALA A 151 -0.71 14.87 29.90
N CYS A 152 0.51 14.36 29.80
CA CYS A 152 1.19 13.65 30.86
C CYS A 152 1.87 14.58 31.87
N SER A 153 2.21 15.82 31.51
CA SER A 153 2.92 16.78 32.36
C SER A 153 2.38 16.89 33.79
N PRO A 154 1.05 16.92 34.04
CA PRO A 154 0.50 16.96 35.40
C PRO A 154 0.81 15.69 36.23
N TYR A 155 0.86 14.52 35.60
CA TYR A 155 1.20 13.24 36.23
C TYR A 155 2.71 13.04 36.37
N LEU A 156 3.48 13.75 35.54
CA LEU A 156 4.93 13.82 35.56
C LEU A 156 5.45 14.88 36.56
N ARG A 157 4.57 15.72 37.13
CA ARG A 157 4.94 16.64 38.22
C ARG A 157 5.25 15.83 39.47
N LEU A 158 6.54 15.83 39.76
CA LEU A 158 7.23 15.31 40.92
C LEU A 158 6.36 15.18 42.19
N ARG A 159 6.29 13.94 42.66
CA ARG A 159 6.06 13.52 44.05
C ARG A 159 6.96 14.35 44.99
N LYS A 160 6.49 15.53 45.42
CA LYS A 160 7.09 16.32 46.49
C LYS A 160 6.79 15.63 47.81
N GLU A 161 7.53 14.58 48.13
CA GLU A 161 7.80 14.11 49.50
C GLU A 161 8.70 12.90 49.37
N TYR A 162 9.96 13.09 49.73
CA TYR A 162 10.92 12.18 50.36
C TYR A 162 12.32 12.67 50.02
N SER A 163 12.88 13.38 51.00
CA SER A 163 14.27 13.77 51.12
C SER A 163 15.19 12.55 51.06
N PHE A 164 15.99 12.40 50.01
CA PHE A 164 17.24 11.63 50.10
C PHE A 164 18.33 12.25 49.22
N GLN A 165 19.53 12.21 49.80
CA GLN A 165 20.76 12.91 49.46
C GLN A 165 21.31 12.55 48.07
N SER A 166 22.28 13.35 47.65
CA SER A 166 22.99 13.38 46.38
C SER A 166 23.55 12.04 45.90
N GLU A 167 23.23 11.67 44.66
CA GLU A 167 24.12 10.89 43.80
C GLU A 167 24.21 11.65 42.47
N GLU A 168 25.29 12.44 42.32
CA GLU A 168 25.51 13.31 41.16
C GLU A 168 26.43 12.65 40.10
N GLU A 169 26.69 11.34 40.20
CA GLU A 169 27.88 10.75 39.59
C GLU A 169 27.65 9.78 38.42
N GLN A 170 26.46 9.74 37.81
CA GLN A 170 26.23 8.84 36.66
C GLN A 170 25.42 9.46 35.51
N ARG A 171 25.80 10.68 35.10
CA ARG A 171 25.19 11.38 33.96
C ARG A 171 25.76 10.89 32.63
N ASN A 172 24.89 10.52 31.67
CA ASN A 172 25.28 10.22 30.29
C ASN A 172 25.29 11.51 29.43
N PRO A 173 26.46 12.12 29.16
CA PRO A 173 26.53 13.44 28.51
C PRO A 173 26.04 13.43 27.06
N LYS A 174 26.01 12.27 26.39
CA LYS A 174 25.50 12.16 25.02
C LYS A 174 23.98 12.29 24.99
N LEU A 175 23.30 11.67 25.96
CA LEU A 175 21.83 11.67 26.04
C LEU A 175 21.30 13.06 26.41
N CYS A 176 21.98 13.76 27.34
CA CYS A 176 21.70 15.18 27.63
C CYS A 176 21.76 16.06 26.38
N ARG A 177 22.81 15.91 25.56
CA ARG A 177 23.00 16.71 24.34
C ARG A 177 21.92 16.44 23.28
N GLN A 178 21.53 15.18 23.11
CA GLN A 178 20.47 14.82 22.17
C GLN A 178 19.12 15.39 22.62
N LEU A 179 18.77 15.22 23.89
CA LEU A 179 17.52 15.74 24.42
C LEU A 179 17.49 17.27 24.44
N SER A 180 18.60 17.95 24.74
CA SER A 180 18.65 19.42 24.68
C SER A 180 18.37 19.96 23.28
N HIS A 181 18.71 19.20 22.23
CA HIS A 181 18.55 19.66 20.86
C HIS A 181 17.16 19.36 20.28
N TYR A 182 16.58 18.21 20.62
CA TYR A 182 15.32 17.75 20.03
C TYR A 182 14.11 17.94 20.95
N HIS A 183 14.28 17.80 22.27
CA HIS A 183 13.18 17.82 23.25
C HIS A 183 13.64 18.39 24.60
N PRO A 184 13.88 19.71 24.71
CA PRO A 184 14.36 20.34 25.94
C PRO A 184 13.41 20.14 27.12
N GLU A 185 12.12 19.95 26.88
CA GLU A 185 11.11 19.67 27.90
C GLU A 185 11.26 18.27 28.51
N LEU A 186 11.67 17.27 27.70
CA LEU A 186 11.99 15.93 28.21
C LEU A 186 13.27 15.95 29.04
N LEU A 187 14.27 16.73 28.61
CA LEU A 187 15.49 16.94 29.38
C LEU A 187 15.16 17.54 30.75
N GLN A 188 14.31 18.58 30.80
CA GLN A 188 13.87 19.18 32.05
C GLN A 188 13.08 18.19 32.92
N PHE A 189 12.25 17.34 32.32
CA PHE A 189 11.55 16.27 33.04
C PHE A 189 12.52 15.25 33.67
N PHE A 190 13.53 14.78 32.92
CA PHE A 190 14.51 13.83 33.46
C PHE A 190 15.34 14.43 34.60
N TYR A 191 15.76 15.69 34.47
CA TYR A 191 16.43 16.42 35.55
C TYR A 191 15.54 16.60 36.77
N ALA A 192 14.27 16.99 36.57
CA ALA A 192 13.33 17.19 37.67
C ALA A 192 13.06 15.91 38.46
N ASN A 193 13.21 14.73 37.83
CA ASN A 193 12.94 13.43 38.43
C ASN A 193 14.21 12.63 38.80
N LYS A 194 15.40 13.24 38.72
CA LYS A 194 16.70 12.57 38.97
C LYS A 194 16.86 11.24 38.19
N ILE A 195 16.27 11.15 37.00
CA ILE A 195 16.45 10.00 36.09
C ILE A 195 17.82 10.09 35.38
N MET A 196 18.37 11.30 35.33
CA MET A 196 19.72 11.68 34.89
C MET A 196 20.31 12.70 35.87
#